data_AF-A0AAQ0S5T6-F1
#
_entry.id   AF-A0AAQ0S5T6-F1
#
_cell.length_a   1.000
_cell.length_b   1.000
_cell.length_c   1.000
_cell.angle_alpha   90.00
_cell.angle_beta   90.00
_cell.angle_gamma   90.00
#
_symmetry.space_group_name_H-M   'P 1'
#
loop_
_entity.id
_entity.type
_entity.pdbx_description
1 polymer ?
#
loop_
_entity_poly.entity_id
_entity_poly.type
_entity_poly.pdbx_seq_one_letter_code
_entity_poly.pdbx_strand_id
1 'polypeptide(L)'
;MASNATFEVEIYGNTTKFENSLKGVNTAMSGLRGEAKNLREALKLDPTNTGKMAQLQKNLQTQLGLSRDKATKLKEELSTVDKGTSAGQKKWLQLTRDLGTVETQANRLEGEIKQVEGAISSGSWNIDAKMDTKGVNSGI
;
A
#
# COMPACT_ATOMS: atom_id res chain seq x y z
N MET A 1 -28.23 40.42 24.25
CA MET A 1 -26.76 40.22 24.23
C MET A 1 -26.49 38.82 23.74
N ALA A 2 -25.61 38.69 22.74
CA ALA A 2 -25.37 37.49 21.97
C ALA A 2 -24.61 36.40 22.76
N SER A 3 -24.80 35.15 22.36
CA SER A 3 -23.75 34.12 22.37
C SER A 3 -24.15 33.05 21.36
N ASN A 4 -23.76 33.27 20.09
CA ASN A 4 -23.70 32.21 19.10
C ASN A 4 -22.65 31.22 19.58
N ALA A 5 -23.07 30.01 19.94
CA ALA A 5 -22.15 28.89 20.11
C ALA A 5 -21.51 28.63 18.74
N THR A 6 -20.26 29.04 18.59
CA THR A 6 -19.39 28.59 17.51
C THR A 6 -19.23 27.09 17.68
N PHE A 7 -19.86 26.31 16.80
CA PHE A 7 -19.45 24.93 16.56
C PHE A 7 -18.04 24.99 15.99
N GLU A 8 -17.05 24.86 16.86
CA GLU A 8 -15.68 24.58 16.46
C GLU A 8 -15.70 23.19 15.84
N VAL A 9 -15.70 23.17 14.51
CA VAL A 9 -15.79 21.95 13.71
C VAL A 9 -14.65 21.02 14.13
N GLU A 10 -15.00 19.77 14.47
CA GLU A 10 -14.11 18.67 14.89
C GLU A 10 -13.09 18.23 13.81
N ILE A 11 -12.56 19.13 12.97
CA ILE A 11 -11.64 18.84 11.87
C ILE A 11 -10.31 18.26 12.40
N TYR A 12 -9.87 18.70 13.58
CA TYR A 12 -8.62 18.23 14.19
C TYR A 12 -8.71 16.79 14.70
N GLY A 13 -9.87 16.37 15.23
CA GLY A 13 -10.07 15.00 15.71
C GLY A 13 -10.06 13.96 14.60
N ASN A 14 -10.52 14.33 13.40
CA ASN A 14 -10.54 13.43 12.24
C ASN A 14 -9.16 13.32 11.56
N THR A 15 -8.46 14.44 11.40
CA THR A 15 -7.13 14.46 10.75
C THR A 15 -6.11 13.60 11.51
N THR A 16 -6.07 13.67 12.84
CA THR A 16 -5.16 12.83 13.65
C THR A 16 -5.51 11.34 13.56
N LYS A 17 -6.80 10.98 13.50
CA LYS A 17 -7.24 9.58 13.30
C LYS A 17 -6.82 9.05 11.94
N PHE A 18 -6.98 9.86 10.89
CA PHE A 18 -6.55 9.52 9.53
C PHE A 18 -5.04 9.27 9.46
N GLU A 19 -4.22 10.19 9.98
CA GLU A 19 -2.76 10.05 9.97
C GLU A 19 -2.28 8.83 10.77
N ASN A 20 -2.85 8.58 11.95
CA ASN A 20 -2.52 7.39 12.75
C ASN A 20 -2.92 6.10 12.03
N SER A 21 -4.07 6.09 11.35
CA SER A 21 -4.49 4.99 10.50
C SER A 21 -3.49 4.73 9.38
N LEU A 22 -3.01 5.77 8.68
CA LEU A 22 -1.98 5.61 7.64
C LEU A 22 -0.65 5.09 8.20
N LYS A 23 -0.22 5.55 9.37
CA LYS A 23 0.98 5.04 10.05
C LYS A 23 0.87 3.55 10.36
N GLY A 24 -0.25 3.11 10.93
CA GLY A 24 -0.51 1.70 11.23
C GLY A 24 -0.43 0.83 9.97
N VAL A 25 -1.05 1.26 8.87
CA VAL A 25 -0.97 0.56 7.58
C VAL A 25 0.47 0.49 7.05
N ASN A 26 1.23 1.59 7.14
CA ASN A 26 2.63 1.61 6.70
C ASN A 26 3.52 0.65 7.51
N THR A 27 3.33 0.58 8.83
CA THR A 27 4.07 -0.35 9.69
C THR A 27 3.76 -1.81 9.34
N ALA A 28 2.48 -2.16 9.20
CA ALA A 28 2.07 -3.50 8.79
C ALA A 28 2.63 -3.87 7.40
N MET A 29 2.57 -2.94 6.44
CA MET A 29 3.12 -3.12 5.10
C MET A 29 4.64 -3.36 5.13
N SER A 30 5.38 -2.63 5.97
CA SER A 30 6.84 -2.80 6.12
C SER A 30 7.20 -4.21 6.60
N GLY A 31 6.49 -4.71 7.61
CA GLY A 31 6.68 -6.08 8.11
C GLY A 31 6.41 -7.14 7.04
N LEU A 32 5.29 -7.01 6.32
CA LEU A 32 4.94 -7.95 5.25
C LEU A 32 5.95 -7.94 4.10
N ARG A 33 6.47 -6.77 3.71
CA ARG A 33 7.53 -6.67 2.68
C ARG A 33 8.82 -7.38 3.11
N GLY A 34 9.19 -7.26 4.38
CA GLY A 34 10.33 -7.98 4.95
C GLY A 34 10.12 -9.50 4.88
N GLU A 35 8.95 -9.98 5.29
CA GLU A 35 8.60 -11.40 5.20
C GLU A 35 8.60 -11.91 3.74
N ALA A 36 7.99 -11.16 2.80
CA ALA A 36 8.00 -11.50 1.38
C ALA A 36 9.42 -11.61 0.81
N LYS A 37 10.33 -10.72 1.23
CA LYS A 37 11.75 -10.78 0.84
C LYS A 37 12.38 -12.08 1.34
N ASN A 38 12.21 -12.42 2.61
CA ASN A 38 12.77 -13.63 3.20
C ASN A 38 12.21 -14.91 2.53
N LEU A 39 10.91 -14.93 2.22
CA LEU A 39 10.27 -16.04 1.49
C LEU A 39 10.86 -16.20 0.08
N ARG A 40 11.10 -15.09 -0.64
CA ARG A 40 11.75 -15.12 -1.95
C ARG A 40 13.19 -15.64 -1.87
N GLU A 41 13.96 -15.21 -0.87
CA GLU A 41 15.32 -15.71 -0.66
C GLU A 41 15.33 -17.21 -0.36
N ALA A 42 14.40 -17.68 0.46
CA ALA A 42 14.24 -19.10 0.75
C ALA A 42 13.83 -19.92 -0.50
N LEU A 43 12.96 -19.37 -1.36
CA LEU A 43 12.55 -20.00 -2.62
C LEU A 43 13.66 -20.01 -3.68
N LYS A 44 14.66 -19.11 -3.60
CA LYS A 44 15.86 -19.23 -4.45
C LYS A 44 16.71 -20.43 -4.07
N LEU A 45 16.71 -20.83 -2.80
CA LEU A 45 17.45 -21.98 -2.29
C LEU A 45 16.73 -23.30 -2.56
N ASP A 46 15.40 -23.30 -2.43
CA ASP A 46 14.54 -24.43 -2.73
C ASP A 46 13.37 -23.97 -3.59
N PRO A 47 13.56 -23.92 -4.92
CA PRO A 47 12.54 -23.42 -5.84
C PRO A 47 11.35 -24.36 -5.96
N THR A 48 11.42 -25.60 -5.45
CA THR A 48 10.31 -26.56 -5.47
C THR A 48 9.43 -26.49 -4.22
N ASN A 49 9.72 -25.57 -3.30
CA ASN A 49 9.01 -25.45 -2.03
C ASN A 49 7.62 -24.81 -2.17
N THR A 50 6.63 -25.61 -2.57
CA THR A 50 5.25 -25.16 -2.77
C THR A 50 4.61 -24.57 -1.50
N GLY A 51 5.01 -25.04 -0.31
CA GLY A 51 4.56 -24.48 0.97
C GLY A 51 5.00 -23.02 1.16
N LYS A 52 6.27 -22.70 0.87
CA LYS A 52 6.77 -21.32 0.92
C LYS A 52 6.19 -20.44 -0.19
N MET A 53 5.88 -21.00 -1.36
CA MET A 53 5.16 -20.26 -2.41
C MET A 53 3.75 -19.86 -1.95
N ALA A 54 3.01 -20.77 -1.32
CA ALA A 54 1.69 -20.47 -0.77
C ALA A 54 1.74 -19.40 0.34
N GLN A 55 2.77 -19.45 1.19
CA GLN A 55 3.02 -18.40 2.18
C GLN A 55 3.30 -17.04 1.51
N LEU A 56 4.12 -17.03 0.46
CA LEU A 56 4.41 -15.81 -0.29
C LEU A 56 3.16 -15.25 -0.97
N GLN A 57 2.34 -16.09 -1.60
CA GLN A 57 1.07 -15.69 -2.20
C GLN A 57 0.16 -15.02 -1.17
N LYS A 58 -0.03 -15.67 0.00
CA LYS A 58 -0.87 -15.14 1.09
C LYS A 58 -0.34 -13.80 1.62
N ASN A 59 0.98 -13.69 1.79
CA ASN A 59 1.60 -12.44 2.22
C ASN A 59 1.35 -11.32 1.19
N LEU A 60 1.56 -11.57 -0.10
CA LEU A 60 1.34 -10.58 -1.16
C LEU A 60 -0.14 -10.20 -1.30
N GLN A 61 -1.07 -11.15 -1.15
CA GLN A 61 -2.51 -10.88 -1.09
C GLN A 61 -2.87 -9.97 0.10
N THR A 62 -2.24 -10.20 1.25
CA THR A 62 -2.42 -9.34 2.44
C THR A 62 -1.88 -7.93 2.17
N GLN A 63 -0.71 -7.79 1.54
CA GLN A 63 -0.19 -6.49 1.13
C GLN A 63 -1.14 -5.79 0.14
N LEU A 64 -1.70 -6.51 -0.82
CA LEU A 64 -2.64 -5.96 -1.79
C LEU A 64 -3.92 -5.44 -1.11
N GLY A 65 -4.45 -6.19 -0.15
CA GLY A 65 -5.57 -5.75 0.69
C GLY A 65 -5.28 -4.43 1.41
N LEU A 66 -4.15 -4.37 2.12
CA LEU A 66 -3.73 -3.15 2.82
C LEU A 66 -3.50 -1.96 1.87
N SER A 67 -2.96 -2.19 0.67
CA SER A 67 -2.83 -1.15 -0.36
C SER A 67 -4.19 -0.62 -0.82
N ARG A 68 -5.17 -1.50 -1.04
CA ARG A 68 -6.54 -1.11 -1.42
C ARG A 68 -7.26 -0.36 -0.30
N ASP A 69 -7.09 -0.79 0.94
CA ASP A 69 -7.64 -0.09 2.12
C ASP A 69 -7.03 1.32 2.25
N LYS A 70 -5.71 1.43 2.06
CA LYS A 70 -5.02 2.73 2.08
C LYS A 70 -5.52 3.65 0.96
N ALA A 71 -5.69 3.13 -0.25
CA ALA A 71 -6.24 3.88 -1.37
C ALA A 71 -7.66 4.38 -1.08
N THR A 72 -8.50 3.53 -0.47
CA THR A 72 -9.87 3.90 -0.07
C THR A 72 -9.85 5.04 0.94
N LYS A 73 -9.06 4.93 2.01
CA LYS A 73 -8.93 6.01 3.01
C LYS A 73 -8.38 7.31 2.42
N LEU A 74 -7.43 7.23 1.48
CA LEU A 74 -6.91 8.40 0.77
C LEU A 74 -8.00 9.07 -0.09
N LYS A 75 -8.86 8.28 -0.76
CA LYS A 75 -9.99 8.80 -1.54
C LYS A 75 -11.04 9.46 -0.65
N GLU A 76 -11.35 8.85 0.49
CA GLU A 76 -12.24 9.42 1.50
C GLU A 76 -11.69 10.77 2.01
N GLU A 77 -10.42 10.82 2.41
CA GLU A 77 -9.80 12.07 2.88
C GLU A 77 -9.73 13.12 1.77
N LEU A 78 -9.44 12.73 0.52
CA LEU A 78 -9.45 13.65 -0.63
C LEU A 78 -10.81 14.33 -0.83
N SER A 79 -11.91 13.64 -0.52
CA SER A 79 -13.27 14.17 -0.66
C SER A 79 -13.62 15.23 0.38
N THR A 80 -12.89 15.27 1.51
CA THR A 80 -13.11 16.23 2.60
C THR A 80 -12.22 17.48 2.50
N VAL A 81 -11.25 17.50 1.57
CA VAL A 81 -10.31 18.62 1.44
C VAL A 81 -10.96 19.86 0.83
N ASP A 82 -10.93 20.97 1.57
CA ASP A 82 -11.31 22.29 1.05
C ASP A 82 -10.22 22.90 0.14
N LYS A 83 -10.46 22.89 -1.17
CA LYS A 83 -9.52 23.42 -2.19
C LYS A 83 -9.55 24.94 -2.32
N GLY A 84 -10.43 25.64 -1.59
CA GLY A 84 -10.52 27.10 -1.59
C GLY A 84 -9.38 27.79 -0.84
N THR A 85 -8.63 27.05 -0.02
CA THR A 85 -7.49 27.59 0.76
C THR A 85 -6.15 27.08 0.23
N SER A 86 -5.09 27.87 0.38
CA SER A 86 -3.73 27.45 0.01
C SER A 86 -3.28 26.19 0.76
N ALA A 87 -3.69 26.05 2.03
CA ALA A 87 -3.40 24.86 2.84
C ALA A 87 -4.12 23.61 2.31
N GLY A 88 -5.39 23.73 1.94
CA GLY A 88 -6.14 22.62 1.39
C GLY A 88 -5.71 22.25 -0.04
N GLN A 89 -5.31 23.20 -0.88
CA GLN A 89 -4.67 22.90 -2.18
C GLN A 89 -3.39 22.08 -2.00
N LYS A 90 -2.53 22.47 -1.05
CA LYS A 90 -1.32 21.71 -0.71
C LYS A 90 -1.64 20.30 -0.22
N LYS A 91 -2.65 20.15 0.65
CA LYS A 91 -3.11 18.84 1.14
C LYS A 91 -3.67 17.97 0.01
N TRP A 92 -4.48 18.54 -0.88
CA TRP A 92 -5.06 17.83 -2.02
C TRP A 92 -3.99 17.29 -2.97
N LEU A 93 -2.97 18.11 -3.30
CA LEU A 93 -1.84 17.68 -4.13
C LEU A 93 -1.08 16.52 -3.49
N GLN A 94 -0.81 16.60 -2.19
CA GLN A 94 -0.11 15.54 -1.45
C GLN A 94 -0.91 14.24 -1.46
N LEU A 95 -2.19 14.28 -1.10
CA LEU A 95 -3.04 13.09 -1.04
C LEU A 95 -3.26 12.46 -2.42
N THR A 96 -3.36 13.26 -3.48
CA THR A 96 -3.48 12.77 -4.86
C THR A 96 -2.22 12.03 -5.30
N ARG A 97 -1.04 12.56 -4.96
CA ARG A 97 0.25 11.89 -5.22
C ARG A 97 0.37 10.58 -4.45
N ASP A 98 -0.01 10.59 -3.17
CA ASP A 98 0.04 9.39 -2.33
C ASP A 98 -0.92 8.32 -2.84
N LEU A 99 -2.11 8.71 -3.30
CA LEU A 99 -3.07 7.80 -3.92
C LEU A 99 -2.50 7.15 -5.17
N GLY A 100 -1.92 7.92 -6.10
CA GLY A 100 -1.30 7.38 -7.31
C GLY A 100 -0.14 6.41 -7.01
N THR A 101 0.64 6.70 -5.98
CA THR A 101 1.70 5.79 -5.50
C THR A 101 1.13 4.47 -5.01
N VAL A 102 0.07 4.52 -4.20
CA VAL A 102 -0.56 3.32 -3.62
C VAL A 102 -1.26 2.48 -4.70
N GLU A 103 -1.93 3.12 -5.66
CA GLU A 103 -2.58 2.42 -6.79
C GLU A 103 -1.55 1.73 -7.69
N THR A 104 -0.43 2.41 -7.98
CA THR A 104 0.69 1.81 -8.73
C THR A 104 1.26 0.60 -7.99
N GLN A 105 1.41 0.69 -6.66
CA GLN A 105 1.87 -0.43 -5.85
C GLN A 105 0.88 -1.60 -5.87
N ALA A 106 -0.44 -1.34 -5.78
CA ALA A 106 -1.46 -2.37 -5.85
C ALA A 106 -1.38 -3.14 -7.19
N ASN A 107 -1.27 -2.42 -8.31
CA ASN A 107 -1.12 -3.02 -9.63
C ASN A 107 0.13 -3.92 -9.73
N ARG A 108 1.25 -3.48 -9.13
CA ARG A 108 2.47 -4.29 -9.06
C ARG A 108 2.25 -5.56 -8.23
N LEU A 109 1.62 -5.45 -7.07
CA LEU A 109 1.33 -6.59 -6.20
C LEU A 109 0.44 -7.62 -6.90
N GLU A 110 -0.55 -7.18 -7.68
CA GLU A 110 -1.36 -8.08 -8.51
C GLU A 110 -0.51 -8.85 -9.54
N GLY A 111 0.45 -8.17 -10.18
CA GLY A 111 1.41 -8.82 -11.09
C GLY A 111 2.31 -9.83 -10.38
N GLU A 112 2.77 -9.52 -9.18
CA GLU A 112 3.60 -10.43 -8.36
C GLU A 112 2.80 -11.65 -7.89
N ILE A 113 1.53 -11.47 -7.49
CA ILE A 113 0.62 -12.57 -7.10
C ILE A 113 0.41 -13.52 -8.29
N LYS A 114 0.13 -13.00 -9.48
CA LYS A 114 -0.03 -13.81 -10.70
C LYS A 114 1.21 -14.65 -11.02
N GLN A 115 2.41 -14.10 -10.79
CA GLN A 115 3.64 -14.86 -10.97
C GLN A 115 3.78 -15.99 -9.95
N VAL A 116 3.43 -15.72 -8.68
CA VAL A 116 3.46 -16.76 -7.64
C VAL A 116 2.43 -17.85 -7.94
N GLU A 117 1.24 -17.49 -8.42
CA GLU A 117 0.22 -18.44 -8.87
C GLU A 117 0.72 -19.31 -10.03
N GLY A 118 1.44 -18.72 -10.98
CA GLY A 118 2.11 -19.45 -12.05
C GLY A 118 3.15 -20.43 -11.53
N ALA A 119 3.99 -20.00 -10.58
CA ALA A 119 5.01 -20.84 -9.95
C ALA A 119 4.41 -21.98 -9.12
N ILE A 120 3.32 -21.73 -8.40
CA ILE A 120 2.57 -22.76 -7.67
C ILE A 120 2.01 -23.78 -8.66
N SER A 121 1.44 -23.31 -9.77
CA SER A 121 0.86 -24.18 -10.81
C SER A 121 1.92 -25.03 -11.52
N SER A 122 3.12 -24.49 -11.74
CA SER A 122 4.25 -25.22 -12.34
C SER A 122 5.02 -26.08 -11.33
N GLY A 123 4.79 -25.89 -10.03
CA GLY A 123 5.54 -26.53 -8.94
C GLY A 123 6.97 -26.02 -8.77
N SER A 124 7.35 -24.93 -9.44
CA SER A 124 8.71 -24.39 -9.38
C SER A 124 8.78 -22.87 -9.48
N TRP A 125 9.50 -22.26 -8.54
CA TRP A 125 9.86 -20.84 -8.51
C TRP A 125 11.03 -20.56 -9.46
N ASN A 126 10.77 -20.59 -10.76
CA ASN A 126 11.68 -20.11 -11.78
C ASN A 126 11.23 -18.72 -12.26
N ILE A 127 11.52 -17.69 -11.47
CA ILE A 127 11.35 -16.32 -11.96
C ILE A 127 12.55 -16.01 -12.86
N ASP A 128 12.39 -16.24 -14.16
CA ASP A 128 13.27 -15.72 -15.18
C ASP A 128 13.31 -14.19 -15.01
N ALA A 129 14.49 -13.65 -14.77
CA ALA A 129 14.73 -12.24 -14.41
C ALA A 129 14.49 -11.26 -15.58
N LYS A 130 13.55 -11.56 -16.47
CA LYS A 130 13.13 -10.70 -17.57
C LYS A 130 11.86 -9.94 -17.21
N MET A 131 11.89 -9.24 -16.08
CA MET A 131 11.04 -8.06 -15.91
C MET A 131 11.95 -6.91 -15.57
N ASP A 132 12.03 -5.97 -16.51
CA ASP A 132 12.64 -4.66 -16.39
C ASP A 132 12.33 -4.09 -15.00
N THR A 133 13.31 -4.14 -14.09
CA THR A 133 13.29 -3.38 -12.84
C THR A 133 13.52 -1.89 -13.09
N LYS A 134 13.19 -1.40 -14.29
CA LYS A 134 13.03 0.03 -14.59
C LYS A 134 11.68 0.49 -14.05
N GLY A 135 11.57 0.45 -12.73
CA GLY A 135 10.42 0.89 -11.98
C GLY A 135 10.87 1.53 -10.68
N VAL A 136 11.73 2.54 -10.83
CA VAL A 136 12.02 3.60 -9.86
C VAL A 136 12.66 3.14 -8.55
N ASN A 137 13.97 3.32 -8.52
CA ASN A 137 14.67 3.76 -7.31
C ASN A 137 14.01 5.05 -6.79
N SER A 138 13.04 4.92 -5.89
CA SER A 138 12.70 5.99 -4.95
C SER A 138 13.31 5.59 -3.62
N GLY A 139 14.63 5.71 -3.56
CA GLY A 139 15.30 6.02 -2.30
C GLY A 139 14.62 7.23 -1.66
N ILE A 140 14.40 7.10 -0.37
CA ILE A 140 14.12 8.19 0.56
C ILE A 140 15.24 9.23 0.45
#